data_AF-A0A9E0ZTJ8-F1
#
_entry.id   AF-A0A9E0ZTJ8-F1
#
_cell.length_a   1.000
_cell.length_b   1.000
_cell.length_c   1.000
_cell.angle_alpha   90.00
_cell.angle_beta   90.00
_cell.angle_gamma   90.00
#
_symmetry.space_group_name_H-M   'P 1'
#
loop_
_entity.id
_entity.type
_entity.pdbx_description
1 polymer ?
#
loop_
_entity_poly.entity_id
_entity_poly.type
_entity_poly.pdbx_seq_one_letter_code
_entity_poly.pdbx_strand_id
1 'polypeptide(L)' 'MTKYKSIDLFAGIGGIRLGFERAFGDEISTVFVSEWDEYAQKTYKANF' A
#
# COMPACT_ATOMS: atom_id res chain seq x y z
N MET A 1 18.23 -10.91 3.36
CA MET A 1 17.07 -11.10 4.26
C MET A 1 15.81 -11.12 3.41
N THR A 2 14.81 -11.90 3.80
CA THR A 2 13.54 -11.99 3.08
C THR A 2 12.63 -10.84 3.52
N LYS A 3 12.18 -9.98 2.61
CA LYS A 3 11.22 -8.90 2.91
C LYS A 3 9.83 -9.49 3.20
N TYR A 4 9.12 -8.91 4.17
CA TYR A 4 7.69 -9.16 4.35
C TYR A 4 6.91 -8.71 3.12
N LYS A 5 5.83 -9.44 2.80
CA LYS A 5 4.92 -9.11 1.71
C LYS A 5 3.56 -8.77 2.27
N SER A 6 3.03 -7.61 1.91
CA SER A 6 1.69 -7.18 2.28
C SER A 6 0.77 -7.14 1.06
N ILE A 7 -0.51 -7.35 1.33
CA ILE A 7 -1.61 -7.10 0.41
C ILE A 7 -2.55 -6.11 1.09
N ASP A 8 -2.90 -5.04 0.37
CA ASP A 8 -3.76 -3.97 0.87
C ASP A 8 -5.15 -4.06 0.20
N LEU A 9 -6.15 -4.54 0.94
CA LEU A 9 -7.52 -4.71 0.46
C LEU A 9 -8.40 -3.60 1.02
N PHE A 10 -9.23 -2.99 0.16
CA PHE A 10 -10.00 -1.77 0.49
C PHE A 10 -9.06 -0.61 0.83
N ALA A 11 -8.07 -0.43 -0.04
CA ALA A 11 -6.86 0.34 0.24
C ALA A 11 -7.10 1.85 0.35
N GLY A 12 -8.25 2.33 -0.10
CA GLY A 12 -8.58 3.75 -0.18
C GLY A 12 -7.47 4.52 -0.90
N ILE A 13 -6.94 5.55 -0.25
CA ILE A 13 -5.84 6.37 -0.77
C ILE A 13 -4.44 5.91 -0.31
N GLY A 14 -4.32 4.78 0.39
CA GLY A 14 -3.02 4.20 0.79
C GLY A 14 -2.55 4.51 2.21
N GLY A 15 -3.48 4.77 3.14
CA GLY A 15 -3.14 5.01 4.54
C GLY A 15 -2.43 3.83 5.22
N ILE A 16 -2.88 2.59 4.97
CA ILE A 16 -2.26 1.38 5.53
C ILE A 16 -0.87 1.14 4.94
N ARG A 17 -0.71 1.22 3.62
CA ARG A 17 0.61 1.13 2.97
C ARG A 17 1.60 2.15 3.53
N LEU A 18 1.19 3.40 3.70
CA LEU A 18 2.04 4.44 4.29
C LEU A 18 2.48 4.09 5.71
N GLY A 19 1.56 3.54 6.52
CA GLY A 19 1.87 3.07 7.87
C GLY A 19 2.89 1.94 7.87
N PHE A 20 2.76 0.98 6.97
CA PHE A 20 3.72 -0.13 6.82
C PHE A 20 5.09 0.34 6.36
N GLU A 21 5.17 1.19 5.34
CA GLU A 21 6.45 1.76 4.87
C GLU A 21 7.15 2.55 5.99
N ARG A 22 6.41 3.29 6.83
CA ARG A 22 6.96 3.99 8.00
C ARG A 22 7.42 3.07 9.13
N ALA A 23 6.71 1.97 9.37
CA ALA A 23 6.99 1.07 10.49
C ALA A 23 8.12 0.07 10.18
N PHE A 24 8.18 -0.44 8.94
CA PHE A 24 9.10 -1.51 8.55
C PHE A 24 10.16 -1.07 7.53
N GLY A 25 10.02 0.11 6.93
CA GLY A 25 10.97 0.61 5.93
C GLY A 25 11.20 -0.40 4.80
N ASP A 26 12.48 -0.67 4.53
CA ASP A 26 12.90 -1.60 3.49
C ASP A 26 12.61 -3.07 3.79
N GLU A 27 12.13 -3.41 4.99
CA GLU A 27 11.84 -4.79 5.38
C GLU A 27 10.46 -5.28 4.91
N ILE A 28 9.62 -4.40 4.33
CA ILE A 28 8.31 -4.76 3.78
C ILE A 28 8.14 -4.32 2.33
N SER A 29 7.27 -5.01 1.60
CA SER A 29 6.84 -4.63 0.26
C SER A 29 5.36 -4.93 0.08
N THR A 30 4.57 -3.93 -0.32
CA THR A 30 3.19 -4.14 -0.76
C THR A 30 3.21 -4.70 -2.18
N VAL A 31 2.65 -5.90 -2.37
CA VAL A 31 2.71 -6.63 -3.65
C VAL A 31 1.38 -6.67 -4.39
N PHE A 32 0.28 -6.34 -3.72
CA PHE A 32 -1.04 -6.21 -4.34
C PHE A 32 -1.88 -5.19 -3.58
N VAL A 33 -2.72 -4.48 -4.32
CA VAL A 33 -3.64 -3.48 -3.81
C VAL A 33 -4.98 -3.64 -4.51
N SER A 34 -6.08 -3.67 -3.75
CA SER A 34 -7.43 -3.69 -4.29
C SER A 34 -8.21 -2.49 -3.76
N GLU A 35 -8.71 -1.68 -4.68
CA GLU A 35 -9.60 -0.56 -4.39
C GLU A 35 -10.59 -0.41 -5.55
N TRP A 36 -11.86 -0.16 -5.24
CA TRP A 36 -12.95 -0.07 -6.21
C TRP A 36 -13.28 1.38 -6.56
N ASP A 37 -13.08 2.33 -5.64
CA ASP A 37 -13.34 3.75 -5.88
C ASP A 37 -12.27 4.33 -6.83
N GLU A 38 -12.70 4.91 -7.94
CA GLU A 38 -11.79 5.41 -8.98
C GLU A 38 -10.95 6.61 -8.53
N TYR A 39 -11.49 7.46 -7.65
CA TYR A 39 -10.77 8.64 -7.14
C TYR A 39 -9.72 8.24 -6.12
N ALA A 40 -10.04 7.25 -5.28
CA ALA A 40 -9.12 6.62 -4.36
C ALA A 40 -7.96 5.95 -5.12
N GLN A 41 -8.27 5.18 -6.18
CA GLN A 41 -7.25 4.59 -7.05
C GLN A 41 -6.33 5.62 -7.71
N LYS A 42 -6.87 6.74 -8.22
CA LYS A 42 -6.07 7.83 -8.80
C LYS A 42 -5.11 8.42 -7.78
N THR A 43 -5.60 8.66 -6.57
CA THR A 43 -4.80 9.20 -5.47
C THR A 43 -3.73 8.20 -5.03
N TYR A 44 -4.08 6.92 -4.89
CA TYR A 44 -3.15 5.86 -4.52
C TYR A 44 -1.99 5.80 -5.53
N LYS A 45 -2.29 5.66 -6.83
CA LYS A 45 -1.28 5.57 -7.90
C LYS A 45 -0.39 6.81 -8.02
N ALA A 46 -0.86 7.97 -7.59
CA ALA A 46 -0.07 9.20 -7.61
C ALA A 46 0.98 9.26 -6.48
N ASN A 47 0.79 8.49 -5.40
CA ASN A 47 1.65 8.56 -4.21
C ASN A 47 2.48 7.28 -3.97
N PHE A 48 2.14 6.16 -4.61
CA PHE A 48 2.61 4.81 -4.28
C PHE A 48 2.78 3.92 -5.50
#